data_AF-A0A2I8VM12-F1
#
_entry.id   AF-A0A2I8VM12-F1
#
_cell.length_a   1.000
_cell.length_b   1.000
_cell.length_c   1.000
_cell.angle_alpha   90.00
_cell.angle_beta   90.00
_cell.angle_gamma   90.00
#
_symmetry.space_group_name_H-M   'P 1'
#
loop_
_entity.id
_entity.type
_entity.pdbx_description
1 polymer ?
#
loop_
_entity_poly.entity_id
_entity_poly.type
_entity_poly.pdbx_seq_one_letter_code
_entity_poly.pdbx_strand_id
1 'polypeptide(L)'
;MVPPTRAERLRSVAPALAVLLVFSLVLAASGVWPPFVAVESGSMEPHLERGDLVYVTATERFAPPSGAPVATHAAAAEYRRLGARGDVLVFDSPSHEGLVIHRAHLRVDRGENWYDEADSEYLPASVDSCRELAHCPAPHDGYVTKGDANDYYDQAGGMAVVREAWITGKGQAAVPWIGHLRLLLAGR
;
A
#
# COMPACT_ATOMS: atom_id res chain seq x y z
N MET A 1 -37.26 10.04 -39.81
CA MET A 1 -36.43 9.41 -38.76
C MET A 1 -37.36 8.89 -37.67
N VAL A 2 -37.40 7.58 -37.45
CA VAL A 2 -38.19 6.99 -36.36
C VAL A 2 -37.39 7.17 -35.07
N PRO A 3 -37.97 7.77 -34.00
CA PRO A 3 -37.27 7.89 -32.73
C PRO A 3 -37.04 6.50 -32.13
N PRO A 4 -35.88 6.25 -31.51
CA PRO A 4 -35.56 4.94 -30.96
C PRO A 4 -36.61 4.54 -29.91
N THR A 5 -37.01 3.28 -29.95
CA THR A 5 -37.95 2.70 -29.00
C THR A 5 -37.38 2.73 -27.57
N ARG A 6 -38.24 2.62 -26.55
CA ARG A 6 -37.80 2.57 -25.14
C ARG A 6 -36.82 1.40 -24.90
N ALA A 7 -37.01 0.28 -25.60
CA ALA A 7 -36.14 -0.88 -25.56
C ALA A 7 -34.77 -0.63 -26.22
N GLU A 8 -34.70 0.14 -27.31
CA GLU A 8 -33.42 0.54 -27.93
C GLU A 8 -32.67 1.55 -27.06
N ARG A 9 -33.35 2.53 -26.47
CA ARG A 9 -32.74 3.46 -25.51
C ARG A 9 -32.16 2.73 -24.29
N LEU A 10 -32.91 1.78 -23.72
CA LEU A 10 -32.47 0.95 -22.59
C LEU A 10 -31.24 0.09 -22.93
N ARG A 11 -31.19 -0.50 -24.14
CA ARG A 11 -30.01 -1.27 -24.60
C ARG A 11 -28.77 -0.38 -24.81
N SER A 12 -28.94 0.87 -25.23
CA SER A 12 -27.83 1.80 -25.40
C SER A 12 -27.28 2.33 -24.08
N VAL A 13 -28.11 2.52 -23.04
CA VAL A 13 -27.64 3.03 -21.73
C VAL A 13 -27.23 1.92 -20.76
N ALA A 14 -27.70 0.68 -20.96
CA ALA A 14 -27.40 -0.43 -20.05
C ALA A 14 -25.89 -0.67 -19.81
N PRO A 15 -25.00 -0.63 -20.82
CA PRO A 15 -23.56 -0.77 -20.59
C PRO A 15 -22.99 0.35 -19.73
N ALA A 16 -23.40 1.60 -19.97
CA ALA A 16 -22.96 2.74 -19.18
C ALA A 16 -23.43 2.64 -17.72
N LEU A 17 -24.69 2.25 -17.51
CA LEU A 17 -25.24 2.01 -16.17
C LEU A 17 -24.52 0.86 -15.45
N ALA A 18 -24.17 -0.21 -16.17
CA ALA A 18 -23.40 -1.32 -15.62
C ALA A 18 -22.00 -0.86 -15.17
N VAL A 19 -21.29 -0.09 -16.01
CA VAL A 19 -19.97 0.46 -15.66
C VAL A 19 -20.06 1.38 -14.45
N LEU A 20 -21.05 2.29 -14.41
CA LEU A 20 -21.26 3.17 -13.26
C LEU A 20 -21.57 2.39 -11.99
N LEU A 21 -22.42 1.36 -12.07
CA LEU A 21 -22.73 0.50 -10.94
C LEU A 21 -21.47 -0.20 -10.41
N VAL A 22 -20.68 -0.81 -11.30
CA VAL A 22 -19.41 -1.46 -10.92
C VAL A 22 -18.46 -0.46 -10.27
N PHE A 23 -18.29 0.72 -10.87
CA PHE A 23 -17.44 1.77 -10.32
C PHE A 23 -17.89 2.23 -8.93
N SER A 24 -19.19 2.47 -8.75
CA SER A 24 -19.77 2.82 -7.44
C SER A 24 -19.56 1.72 -6.41
N LEU A 25 -19.68 0.44 -6.79
CA LEU A 25 -19.41 -0.68 -5.90
C LEU A 25 -17.93 -0.75 -5.50
N VAL A 26 -17.01 -0.55 -6.45
CA VAL A 26 -15.57 -0.49 -6.14
C VAL A 26 -15.29 0.63 -5.15
N LEU A 27 -15.82 1.85 -5.37
CA LEU A 27 -15.63 2.97 -4.46
C LEU A 27 -16.18 2.69 -3.06
N ALA A 28 -17.40 2.15 -2.98
CA ALA A 28 -18.01 1.81 -1.70
C ALA A 28 -17.23 0.72 -0.95
N ALA A 29 -16.70 -0.27 -1.66
CA ALA A 29 -15.87 -1.33 -1.09
C ALA A 29 -14.48 -0.83 -0.67
N SER A 30 -13.93 0.16 -1.40
CA SER A 30 -12.61 0.73 -1.14
C SER A 30 -12.58 1.55 0.13
N GLY A 31 -13.55 2.45 0.30
CA GLY A 31 -13.53 3.43 1.39
C GLY A 31 -12.44 4.50 1.26
N VAL A 32 -11.71 4.53 0.14
CA VAL A 32 -10.66 5.51 -0.17
C VAL A 32 -10.79 6.00 -1.61
N TRP A 33 -10.27 7.20 -1.87
CA TRP A 33 -10.13 7.78 -3.20
C TRP A 33 -8.69 8.30 -3.38
N PRO A 34 -7.99 7.95 -4.47
CA PRO A 34 -8.40 7.00 -5.52
C PRO A 34 -8.31 5.53 -5.05
N PRO A 35 -9.17 4.62 -5.57
CA PRO A 35 -9.16 3.21 -5.19
C PRO A 35 -8.07 2.39 -5.89
N PHE A 36 -7.21 3.04 -6.69
CA PHE A 36 -6.12 2.40 -7.39
C PHE A 36 -4.84 3.25 -7.39
N VAL A 37 -3.69 2.58 -7.27
CA VAL A 37 -2.35 3.18 -7.44
C VAL A 37 -1.55 2.39 -8.46
N ALA A 38 -0.69 3.05 -9.22
CA ALA A 38 0.23 2.39 -10.14
C ALA A 38 1.60 2.26 -9.49
N VAL A 39 2.28 1.13 -9.71
CA VAL A 39 3.62 0.90 -9.20
C VAL A 39 4.65 1.55 -10.12
N GLU A 40 5.43 2.49 -9.57
CA GLU A 40 6.39 3.31 -10.34
C GLU A 40 7.84 2.78 -10.26
N SER A 41 8.16 1.94 -9.27
CA SER A 41 9.52 1.42 -9.02
C SER A 41 9.54 -0.08 -8.76
N GLY A 42 10.73 -0.69 -8.84
CA GLY A 42 10.94 -2.11 -8.55
C GLY A 42 11.17 -2.43 -7.07
N SER A 43 10.93 -1.48 -6.16
CA SER A 43 11.14 -1.66 -4.71
C SER A 43 10.29 -2.76 -4.09
N MET A 44 9.20 -3.14 -4.75
CA MET A 44 8.26 -4.17 -4.30
C MET A 44 8.37 -5.49 -5.10
N GLU A 45 9.39 -5.64 -5.94
CA GLU A 45 9.65 -6.90 -6.63
C GLU A 45 10.01 -8.02 -5.62
N PRO A 46 9.66 -9.29 -5.90
CA PRO A 46 8.92 -9.78 -7.07
C PRO A 46 7.39 -9.71 -6.88
N HIS A 47 6.88 -9.16 -5.78
CA HIS A 47 5.46 -9.24 -5.45
C HIS A 47 4.60 -8.20 -6.16
N LEU A 48 5.18 -7.06 -6.49
CA LEU A 48 4.60 -6.03 -7.35
C LEU A 48 5.66 -5.55 -8.32
N GLU A 49 5.34 -5.56 -9.60
CA GLU A 49 6.23 -5.12 -10.66
C GLU A 49 5.87 -3.69 -11.09
N ARG A 50 6.87 -2.97 -11.63
CA ARG A 50 6.62 -1.65 -12.22
C ARG A 50 5.54 -1.77 -13.30
N GLY A 51 4.50 -0.93 -13.20
CA GLY A 51 3.36 -0.93 -14.11
C GLY A 51 2.18 -1.78 -13.65
N ASP A 52 2.25 -2.41 -12.49
CA ASP A 52 1.08 -3.01 -11.85
C ASP A 52 0.09 -1.93 -11.41
N LEU A 53 -1.22 -2.22 -11.56
CA LEU A 53 -2.28 -1.41 -10.97
C LEU A 53 -2.79 -2.10 -9.70
N VAL A 54 -2.52 -1.49 -8.55
CA VAL A 54 -2.88 -2.03 -7.24
C VAL A 54 -4.21 -1.45 -6.79
N TYR A 55 -5.16 -2.33 -6.46
CA TYR A 55 -6.41 -1.99 -5.79
C TYR A 55 -6.14 -1.72 -4.30
N VAL A 56 -6.59 -0.56 -3.82
CA VAL A 56 -6.35 -0.10 -2.45
C VAL A 56 -7.65 0.17 -1.70
N THR A 57 -7.63 -0.08 -0.39
CA THR A 57 -8.78 0.16 0.49
C THR A 57 -8.35 0.95 1.72
N ALA A 58 -9.31 1.46 2.47
CA ALA A 58 -9.05 1.94 3.83
C ALA A 58 -8.51 0.78 4.70
N THR A 59 -7.75 1.09 5.75
CA THR A 59 -7.04 0.09 6.55
C THR A 59 -8.00 -0.82 7.31
N GLU A 60 -9.12 -0.28 7.78
CA GLU A 60 -10.19 -1.02 8.45
C GLU A 60 -10.99 -1.95 7.52
N ARG A 61 -10.85 -1.81 6.20
CA ARG A 61 -11.49 -2.68 5.21
C ARG A 61 -10.66 -3.94 5.02
N PHE A 62 -11.35 -5.07 4.93
CA PHE A 62 -10.74 -6.39 4.75
C PHE A 62 -9.61 -6.64 5.75
N ALA A 63 -9.90 -6.40 7.03
CA ALA A 63 -8.93 -6.54 8.11
C ALA A 63 -8.40 -7.98 8.20
N PRO A 64 -7.13 -8.16 8.59
CA PRO A 64 -6.56 -9.47 8.90
C PRO A 64 -7.35 -10.20 10.01
N PRO A 65 -7.20 -11.54 10.12
CA PRO A 65 -7.86 -12.33 11.16
C PRO A 65 -7.52 -11.90 12.60
N SER A 66 -6.40 -11.20 12.80
CA SER A 66 -6.02 -10.63 14.10
C SER A 66 -6.94 -9.51 14.58
N GLY A 67 -7.77 -8.94 13.69
CA GLY A 67 -8.63 -7.79 13.99
C GLY A 67 -7.90 -6.44 14.01
N ALA A 68 -6.58 -6.42 13.90
CA ALA A 68 -5.82 -5.18 13.75
C ALA A 68 -6.11 -4.53 12.38
N PRO A 69 -6.08 -3.19 12.25
CA PRO A 69 -6.27 -2.53 10.95
C PRO A 69 -5.22 -2.93 9.90
N VAL A 70 -3.99 -3.19 10.35
CA VAL A 70 -2.85 -3.57 9.52
C VAL A 70 -2.16 -4.77 10.16
N ALA A 71 -1.92 -5.82 9.38
CA ALA A 71 -1.02 -6.90 9.76
C ALA A 71 0.41 -6.54 9.38
N THR A 72 1.35 -6.70 10.31
CA THR A 72 2.78 -6.49 10.05
C THR A 72 3.45 -7.82 9.72
N HIS A 73 4.55 -7.79 8.99
CA HIS A 73 5.31 -8.98 8.63
C HIS A 73 5.68 -9.82 9.86
N ALA A 74 6.17 -9.16 10.92
CA ALA A 74 6.58 -9.84 12.16
C ALA A 74 5.40 -10.50 12.90
N ALA A 75 4.21 -9.88 12.88
CA ALA A 75 3.03 -10.40 13.57
C ALA A 75 2.15 -11.32 12.71
N ALA A 76 2.33 -11.30 11.39
CA ALA A 76 1.53 -12.08 10.45
C ALA A 76 2.06 -13.53 10.38
N ALA A 77 1.39 -14.44 11.09
CA ALA A 77 1.66 -15.87 11.00
C ALA A 77 1.31 -16.41 9.59
N GLU A 78 0.09 -16.90 9.37
CA GLU A 78 -0.29 -17.44 8.05
C GLU A 78 -0.95 -16.40 7.13
N TYR A 79 -1.18 -15.20 7.64
CA TYR A 79 -1.79 -14.12 6.85
C TYR A 79 -0.80 -13.58 5.83
N ARG A 80 -1.21 -13.57 4.55
CA ARG A 80 -0.43 -13.04 3.44
C ARG A 80 -1.25 -12.04 2.63
N ARG A 81 -0.57 -11.01 2.14
CA ARG A 81 -1.10 -10.03 1.21
C ARG A 81 -0.07 -9.75 0.13
N LEU A 82 -0.51 -9.81 -1.13
CA LEU A 82 0.34 -9.59 -2.30
C LEU A 82 1.63 -10.43 -2.20
N GLY A 83 1.46 -11.75 -2.19
CA GLY A 83 2.57 -12.73 -2.25
C GLY A 83 3.27 -13.06 -0.93
N ALA A 84 3.39 -12.12 0.02
CA ALA A 84 4.14 -12.31 1.26
C ALA A 84 3.36 -11.97 2.54
N ARG A 85 3.96 -12.24 3.70
CA ARG A 85 3.40 -11.96 5.03
C ARG A 85 3.21 -10.47 5.26
N GLY A 86 2.18 -10.09 6.02
CA GLY A 86 1.88 -8.70 6.33
C GLY A 86 1.21 -7.94 5.18
N ASP A 87 0.63 -6.79 5.50
CA ASP A 87 -0.06 -5.91 4.56
C ASP A 87 0.91 -4.97 3.84
N VAL A 88 0.53 -4.54 2.64
CA VAL A 88 1.22 -3.52 1.86
C VAL A 88 0.50 -2.19 2.04
N LEU A 89 1.21 -1.18 2.52
CA LEU A 89 0.69 0.15 2.78
C LEU A 89 1.00 1.08 1.62
N VAL A 90 0.07 1.97 1.30
CA VAL A 90 0.30 3.14 0.47
C VAL A 90 0.22 4.36 1.38
N PHE A 91 1.27 5.17 1.40
CA PHE A 91 1.38 6.28 2.33
C PHE A 91 2.14 7.48 1.74
N ASP A 92 1.86 8.65 2.28
CA ASP A 92 2.56 9.91 1.99
C ASP A 92 3.55 10.22 3.11
N SER A 93 4.84 10.14 2.83
CA SER A 93 5.89 10.33 3.84
C SER A 93 6.47 11.74 3.72
N PRO A 94 6.60 12.51 4.83
CA PRO A 94 7.23 13.83 4.76
C PRO A 94 8.72 13.78 4.35
N SER A 95 9.35 12.60 4.43
CA SER A 95 10.74 12.36 4.05
C SER A 95 10.90 11.93 2.59
N HIS A 96 9.81 11.86 1.80
CA HIS A 96 9.84 11.39 0.41
C HIS A 96 8.85 12.15 -0.47
N GLU A 97 9.21 12.43 -1.72
CA GLU A 97 8.26 13.04 -2.64
C GLU A 97 7.35 11.99 -3.28
N GLY A 98 6.05 12.12 -3.07
CA GLY A 98 5.04 11.24 -3.65
C GLY A 98 4.68 10.04 -2.77
N LEU A 99 3.74 9.22 -3.27
CA LEU A 99 3.24 8.07 -2.54
C LEU A 99 4.26 6.93 -2.56
N VAL A 100 4.51 6.36 -1.39
CA VAL A 100 5.31 5.15 -1.22
C VAL A 100 4.38 3.96 -1.05
N ILE A 101 4.70 2.84 -1.68
CA ILE A 101 3.99 1.57 -1.53
C ILE A 101 4.94 0.51 -0.99
N HIS A 102 4.92 0.24 0.31
CA HIS A 102 5.82 -0.72 0.95
C HIS A 102 5.11 -1.59 1.99
N ARG A 103 5.73 -2.71 2.35
CA ARG A 103 5.17 -3.66 3.30
C ARG A 103 5.35 -3.19 4.73
N ALA A 104 4.32 -3.31 5.55
CA ALA A 104 4.43 -3.09 6.99
C ALA A 104 5.19 -4.26 7.62
N HIS A 105 6.34 -4.00 8.24
CA HIS A 105 7.14 -5.03 8.88
C HIS A 105 6.95 -5.08 10.39
N LEU A 106 6.95 -3.92 11.04
CA LEU A 106 6.77 -3.78 12.49
C LEU A 106 5.72 -2.72 12.80
N ARG A 107 5.01 -2.91 13.91
CA ARG A 107 4.18 -1.89 14.56
C ARG A 107 4.98 -1.44 15.76
N VAL A 108 5.14 -0.13 15.90
CA VAL A 108 5.95 0.47 16.98
C VAL A 108 5.15 1.55 17.67
N ASP A 109 5.38 1.70 18.97
CA ASP A 109 4.81 2.75 19.81
C ASP A 109 5.83 3.86 20.06
N ARG A 110 5.34 5.06 20.43
CA ARG A 110 6.20 6.20 20.73
C ARG A 110 7.22 5.86 21.82
N GLY A 111 8.49 6.12 21.52
CA GLY A 111 9.61 5.90 22.42
C GLY A 111 10.15 4.48 22.39
N GLU A 112 9.58 3.60 21.56
CA GLU A 112 10.02 2.21 21.43
C GLU A 112 11.38 2.13 20.72
N ASN A 113 12.28 1.33 21.28
CA ASN A 113 13.49 0.93 20.60
C ASN A 113 13.16 -0.17 19.58
N TRP A 114 12.77 0.23 18.38
CA TRP A 114 12.41 -0.72 17.34
C TRP A 114 13.60 -1.48 16.75
N TYR A 115 14.85 -1.07 17.03
CA TYR A 115 16.04 -1.82 16.64
C TYR A 115 16.07 -3.21 17.32
N ASP A 116 15.61 -3.30 18.58
CA ASP A 116 15.63 -4.56 19.33
C ASP A 116 14.65 -5.61 18.75
N GLU A 117 13.57 -5.14 18.11
CA GLU A 117 12.55 -5.97 17.46
C GLU A 117 12.78 -6.14 15.95
N ALA A 118 13.77 -5.43 15.40
CA ALA A 118 14.09 -5.45 13.99
C ALA A 118 14.76 -6.76 13.57
N ASP A 119 14.47 -7.20 12.36
CA ASP A 119 15.27 -8.25 11.74
C ASP A 119 16.63 -7.66 11.35
N SER A 120 17.68 -8.20 11.95
CA SER A 120 19.07 -7.79 11.68
C SER A 120 19.48 -7.94 10.22
N GLU A 121 18.83 -8.81 9.44
CA GLU A 121 19.08 -8.96 8.01
C GLU A 121 18.70 -7.69 7.23
N TYR A 122 17.72 -6.92 7.72
CA TYR A 122 17.20 -5.71 7.08
C TYR A 122 17.75 -4.43 7.70
N LEU A 123 18.87 -4.52 8.41
CA LEU A 123 19.62 -3.40 8.95
C LEU A 123 21.01 -3.31 8.28
N PRO A 124 21.53 -2.11 7.99
CA PRO A 124 22.90 -1.98 7.50
C PRO A 124 23.89 -2.56 8.51
N ALA A 125 24.90 -3.28 8.02
CA ALA A 125 25.91 -3.91 8.89
C ALA A 125 26.70 -2.93 9.76
N SER A 126 26.69 -1.64 9.42
CA SER A 126 27.29 -0.57 10.21
C SER A 126 26.43 -0.07 11.36
N VAL A 127 25.16 -0.48 11.46
CA VAL A 127 24.22 -0.04 12.48
C VAL A 127 24.19 -1.04 13.64
N ASP A 128 24.72 -0.65 14.79
CA ASP A 128 24.83 -1.51 15.98
C ASP A 128 23.79 -1.21 17.06
N SER A 129 23.04 -0.12 16.91
CA SER A 129 22.09 0.32 17.91
C SER A 129 21.08 1.32 17.37
N CYS A 130 19.98 1.43 18.10
CA CYS A 130 18.94 2.45 17.91
C CYS A 130 19.48 3.88 17.79
N ARG A 131 20.57 4.22 18.50
CA ARG A 131 21.12 5.58 18.49
C ARG A 131 21.70 6.00 17.15
N GLU A 132 22.02 5.04 16.29
CA GLU A 132 22.59 5.27 14.96
C GLU A 132 21.51 5.43 13.89
N LEU A 133 20.24 5.25 14.25
CA LEU A 133 19.08 5.38 13.37
C LEU A 133 18.36 6.70 13.64
N ALA A 134 18.06 7.46 12.58
CA ALA A 134 17.49 8.81 12.67
C ALA A 134 16.15 8.89 13.44
N HIS A 135 15.36 7.83 13.41
CA HIS A 135 14.03 7.76 14.01
C HIS A 135 13.91 6.58 14.99
N CYS A 136 14.97 6.30 15.73
CA CYS A 136 14.98 5.36 16.83
C CYS A 136 15.56 6.04 18.11
N PRO A 137 14.87 6.01 19.26
CA PRO A 137 13.56 5.40 19.48
C PRO A 137 12.45 6.03 18.64
N ALA A 138 11.37 5.28 18.39
CA ALA A 138 10.31 5.73 17.50
C ALA A 138 9.74 7.08 17.97
N PRO A 139 9.71 8.12 17.12
CA PRO A 139 9.26 9.45 17.55
C PRO A 139 7.75 9.49 17.85
N HIS A 140 6.99 8.49 17.41
CA HIS A 140 5.55 8.36 17.58
C HIS A 140 5.11 6.94 17.18
N ASP A 141 3.87 6.60 17.48
CA ASP A 141 3.26 5.35 17.06
C ASP A 141 3.17 5.28 15.53
N GLY A 142 3.34 4.08 14.99
CA GLY A 142 3.25 3.86 13.55
C GLY A 142 3.92 2.56 13.10
N TYR A 143 4.36 2.54 11.85
CA TYR A 143 4.90 1.34 11.22
C TYR A 143 6.32 1.56 10.74
N VAL A 144 7.17 0.54 10.95
CA VAL A 144 8.42 0.37 10.21
C VAL A 144 8.07 -0.41 8.95
N THR A 145 8.47 0.11 7.80
CA THR A 145 8.14 -0.42 6.48
C THR A 145 9.40 -0.82 5.73
N LYS A 146 9.22 -1.66 4.73
CA LYS A 146 10.28 -2.06 3.81
C LYS A 146 9.69 -2.40 2.46
N GLY A 147 10.34 -1.94 1.39
CA GLY A 147 10.10 -2.47 0.05
C GLY A 147 10.58 -3.92 -0.04
N ASP A 148 9.79 -4.80 -0.64
CA ASP A 148 10.10 -6.23 -0.70
C ASP A 148 11.47 -6.53 -1.32
N ALA A 149 11.91 -5.71 -2.28
CA ALA A 149 13.22 -5.78 -2.93
C ALA A 149 14.29 -4.86 -2.31
N ASN A 150 13.96 -4.03 -1.32
CA ASN A 150 14.94 -3.15 -0.67
C ASN A 150 15.89 -3.98 0.22
N ASP A 151 17.14 -3.57 0.38
CA ASP A 151 18.06 -4.27 1.29
C ASP A 151 17.68 -4.05 2.76
N TYR A 152 17.19 -2.85 3.10
CA TYR A 152 16.96 -2.42 4.47
C TYR A 152 15.54 -1.92 4.71
N TYR A 153 15.17 -1.80 5.99
CA TYR A 153 14.01 -1.02 6.39
C TYR A 153 14.09 0.42 5.86
N ASP A 154 12.95 0.98 5.45
CA ASP A 154 12.90 2.35 4.95
C ASP A 154 13.39 3.34 6.02
N GLN A 155 13.10 3.04 7.29
CA GLN A 155 13.52 3.83 8.44
C GLN A 155 15.03 3.74 8.71
N ALA A 156 15.69 2.65 8.31
CA ALA A 156 17.15 2.57 8.33
C ALA A 156 17.78 3.44 7.23
N GLY A 157 17.05 3.67 6.13
CA GLY A 157 17.40 4.65 5.09
C GLY A 157 17.08 6.11 5.46
N GLY A 158 16.60 6.38 6.68
CA GLY A 158 16.28 7.73 7.16
C GLY A 158 14.83 8.18 6.93
N MET A 159 13.94 7.30 6.47
CA MET A 159 12.52 7.61 6.43
C MET A 159 11.94 7.68 7.85
N ALA A 160 10.99 8.57 8.10
CA ALA A 160 10.26 8.57 9.37
C ALA A 160 9.45 7.27 9.54
N VAL A 161 9.20 6.87 10.80
CA VAL A 161 8.18 5.85 11.11
C VAL A 161 6.85 6.29 10.47
N VAL A 162 6.10 5.37 9.86
CA VAL A 162 4.89 5.73 9.10
C VAL A 162 3.71 5.87 10.05
N ARG A 163 3.19 7.08 10.23
CA ARG A 163 1.97 7.33 11.03
C ARG A 163 0.75 6.73 10.36
N GLU A 164 -0.23 6.30 11.15
CA GLU A 164 -1.54 5.90 10.62
C GLU A 164 -2.18 6.99 9.77
N ALA A 165 -2.06 8.26 10.18
CA ALA A 165 -2.61 9.40 9.45
C ALA A 165 -1.95 9.67 8.09
N TRP A 166 -0.79 9.05 7.82
CA TRP A 166 -0.09 9.15 6.53
C TRP A 166 -0.48 8.04 5.57
N ILE A 167 -1.13 6.99 6.05
CA ILE A 167 -1.58 5.87 5.24
C ILE A 167 -2.80 6.30 4.44
N THR A 168 -2.62 6.40 3.13
CA THR A 168 -3.71 6.72 2.19
C THR A 168 -4.49 5.48 1.78
N GLY A 169 -3.91 4.28 1.95
CA GLY A 169 -4.61 3.02 1.71
C GLY A 169 -3.77 1.78 1.96
N LYS A 170 -4.42 0.63 1.81
CA LYS A 170 -3.87 -0.71 1.98
C LYS A 170 -4.06 -1.51 0.70
N GLY A 171 -2.97 -2.00 0.11
CA GLY A 171 -2.98 -2.80 -1.11
C GLY A 171 -3.67 -4.15 -0.91
N GLN A 172 -4.66 -4.45 -1.72
CA GLN A 172 -5.47 -5.67 -1.60
C GLN A 172 -5.17 -6.71 -2.68
N ALA A 173 -5.02 -6.24 -3.92
CA ALA A 173 -4.80 -7.05 -5.12
C ALA A 173 -4.11 -6.19 -6.19
N ALA A 174 -3.36 -6.82 -7.09
CA ALA A 174 -2.70 -6.16 -8.20
C ALA A 174 -3.17 -6.75 -9.53
N VAL A 175 -3.33 -5.90 -10.53
CA VAL A 175 -3.57 -6.30 -11.92
C VAL A 175 -2.32 -5.98 -12.73
N PRO A 176 -1.62 -7.01 -13.26
CA PRO A 176 -0.40 -6.81 -14.01
C PRO A 176 -0.59 -5.95 -15.27
N TRP A 177 0.43 -5.19 -15.64
CA TRP A 177 0.57 -4.43 -16.90
C TRP A 177 -0.42 -3.28 -17.16
N ILE A 178 -1.54 -3.20 -16.43
CA ILE A 178 -2.57 -2.16 -16.66
C ILE A 178 -2.11 -0.77 -16.17
N GLY A 179 -1.27 -0.72 -15.14
CA GLY A 179 -0.71 0.51 -14.60
C GLY A 179 0.17 1.26 -15.61
N HIS A 180 0.79 0.58 -16.58
CA HIS A 180 1.55 1.25 -17.65
C HIS A 180 0.70 2.27 -18.43
N LEU A 181 -0.59 2.00 -18.65
CA LEU A 181 -1.49 2.96 -19.29
C LEU A 181 -1.63 4.24 -18.47
N ARG A 182 -1.65 4.13 -17.14
CA ARG A 182 -1.68 5.28 -16.24
C ARG A 182 -0.34 6.03 -16.23
N LEU A 183 0.79 5.32 -16.21
CA LEU A 183 2.13 5.93 -16.22
C LEU A 183 2.36 6.74 -17.51
N LEU A 184 2.02 6.15 -18.66
CA LEU A 184 2.08 6.82 -19.97
C LEU A 184 1.22 8.09 -20.02
N LEU A 185 0.02 8.07 -19.41
CA LEU A 185 -0.86 9.25 -19.35
C LEU A 185 -0.40 10.30 -18.34
N ALA A 186 0.37 9.91 -17.32
CA ALA A 186 0.94 10.81 -16.30
C ALA A 186 2.29 11.42 -16.73
N GLY A 187 2.85 11.00 -17.87
CA GLY A 187 4.13 11.51 -18.39
C GLY A 187 5.35 11.08 -17.58
N ARG A 188 5.27 9.92 -16.91
CA ARG A 188 6.37 9.29 -16.16
C ARG A 188 6.70 7.93 -16.74
#